data_AF-A0A1U9LBE9-F1
#
_entry.id   AF-A0A1U9LBE9-F1
#
_cell.length_a   1.000
_cell.length_b   1.000
_cell.length_c   1.000
_cell.angle_alpha   90.00
_cell.angle_beta   90.00
_cell.angle_gamma   90.00
#
_symmetry.space_group_name_H-M   'P 1'
#
loop_
_entity.id
_entity.type
_entity.pdbx_description
1 polymer ?
#
loop_
_entity_poly.entity_id
_entity_poly.type
_entity_poly.pdbx_seq_one_letter_code
_entity_poly.pdbx_strand_id
1 'polypeptide(L)'
;MGAVMMAPLVARCWWYASRKLALLSCCVSGTTIEQLSKGYSIPLFERIPQSATIAKAQADTLKTTIGCFLLEFCQGGSNTDTDYATYYPLLSQYFEDAKAAIKAEFAQTIDPFIEIVPISGMNLPGTGIMDVCRAQVDYVMATPGAYIPTVGYPAIDYGPHYSSNGERYVGAMRAKVRHRVITQGLAWKPLIMEKATIRGEQS
;
A
#
# COMPACT_ATOMS: atom_id res chain seq x y z
N MET A 1 11.09 0.10 -8.67
CA MET A 1 11.45 -1.23 -8.13
C MET A 1 11.41 -1.08 -6.63
N GLY A 2 10.36 -1.56 -5.96
CA GLY A 2 10.21 -1.42 -4.51
C GLY A 2 10.49 -2.77 -3.85
N ALA A 3 11.75 -3.07 -3.57
CA ALA A 3 12.03 -4.06 -2.54
C ALA A 3 11.77 -3.33 -1.22
N VAL A 4 10.65 -3.64 -0.54
CA VAL A 4 10.49 -3.25 0.86
C VAL A 4 11.49 -4.08 1.65
N MET A 5 12.74 -3.61 1.71
CA MET A 5 13.71 -4.10 2.66
C MET A 5 13.29 -3.54 4.00
N MET A 6 12.35 -4.24 4.65
CA MET A 6 12.02 -3.98 6.05
C MET A 6 13.32 -4.16 6.83
N ALA A 7 13.85 -3.05 7.35
CA ALA A 7 15.05 -3.08 8.17
C ALA A 7 14.84 -4.13 9.28
N PRO A 8 15.82 -5.03 9.54
CA PRO A 8 15.71 -6.09 10.55
C PRO A 8 15.42 -5.58 11.97
N LEU A 9 15.43 -4.26 12.20
CA LEU A 9 14.95 -3.63 13.43
C LEU A 9 13.43 -3.73 13.63
N VAL A 10 12.60 -3.61 12.58
CA VAL A 10 11.13 -3.60 12.75
C VAL A 10 10.61 -5.01 13.08
N ALA A 11 11.25 -6.05 12.54
CA ALA A 11 10.91 -7.44 12.85
C ALA A 11 11.14 -7.82 14.34
N ARG A 12 11.99 -7.09 15.09
CA ARG A 12 12.29 -7.42 16.50
C ARG A 12 11.35 -6.81 17.52
N CYS A 13 10.64 -5.72 17.21
CA CYS A 13 9.79 -5.02 18.19
C CYS A 13 8.33 -5.52 18.20
N TRP A 14 7.96 -6.46 17.33
CA TRP A 14 6.58 -6.62 16.87
C TRP A 14 5.88 -7.89 17.33
N TRP A 15 6.59 -8.79 18.00
CA TRP A 15 6.14 -10.17 17.98
C TRP A 15 6.38 -10.89 19.30
N TYR A 16 5.30 -11.50 19.82
CA TYR A 16 5.42 -12.62 20.74
C TYR A 16 6.44 -13.59 20.14
N ALA A 17 7.41 -14.06 20.91
CA ALA A 17 8.55 -14.86 20.43
C ALA A 17 8.19 -16.14 19.62
N SER A 18 6.90 -16.46 19.46
CA SER A 18 6.37 -17.69 18.88
C SER A 18 5.85 -17.62 17.43
N ARG A 19 5.61 -16.46 16.80
CA ARG A 19 5.25 -16.42 15.35
C ARG A 19 6.32 -15.71 14.50
N LYS A 20 6.27 -15.93 13.19
CA LYS A 20 7.26 -15.41 12.24
C LYS A 20 6.57 -14.46 11.27
N LEU A 21 7.28 -13.41 10.86
CA LEU A 21 6.84 -12.50 9.81
C LEU A 21 7.38 -12.99 8.46
N ALA A 22 6.50 -13.08 7.46
CA ALA A 22 6.87 -13.32 6.08
C ALA A 22 6.51 -12.08 5.25
N LEU A 23 7.43 -11.67 4.36
CA LEU A 23 7.19 -10.58 3.42
C LEU A 23 7.12 -11.16 2.01
N LEU A 24 6.02 -10.86 1.32
CA LEU A 24 5.75 -11.34 -0.04
C LEU A 24 5.81 -10.14 -0.99
N SER A 25 6.90 -10.00 -1.73
CA SER A 25 7.10 -8.87 -2.64
C SER A 25 6.53 -9.16 -4.03
N CYS A 26 5.42 -8.51 -4.38
CA CYS A 26 4.77 -8.63 -5.69
C CYS A 26 5.02 -7.42 -6.60
N CYS A 27 5.74 -6.40 -6.12
CA CYS A 27 5.89 -5.11 -6.79
C CYS A 27 6.55 -5.21 -8.18
N VAL A 28 6.05 -4.43 -9.12
CA VAL A 28 6.61 -4.23 -10.47
C VAL A 28 6.77 -2.72 -10.70
N SER A 29 7.89 -2.32 -11.31
CA SER A 29 8.22 -0.90 -11.50
C SER A 29 7.61 -0.36 -12.78
N GLY A 30 7.24 0.92 -12.79
CA GLY A 30 6.79 1.61 -14.01
C GLY A 30 5.45 1.12 -14.55
N THR A 31 4.63 0.52 -13.70
CA THR A 31 3.36 -0.07 -14.09
C THR A 31 2.17 0.75 -13.62
N THR A 32 1.21 0.95 -14.51
CA THR A 32 -0.08 1.55 -14.19
C THR A 32 -0.96 0.58 -13.41
N ILE A 33 -2.03 1.06 -12.78
CA ILE A 33 -2.94 0.20 -12.02
C ILE A 33 -3.71 -0.78 -12.92
N GLU A 34 -4.00 -0.39 -14.17
CA GLU A 34 -4.57 -1.24 -15.21
C GLU A 34 -3.67 -2.45 -15.48
N GLN A 35 -2.36 -2.21 -15.63
CA GLN A 35 -1.38 -3.28 -15.87
C GLN A 35 -1.23 -4.24 -14.68
N LEU A 36 -1.50 -3.76 -13.48
CA LEU A 36 -1.49 -4.56 -12.25
C LEU A 36 -2.82 -5.27 -11.97
N SER A 37 -3.87 -4.93 -12.71
CA SER A 37 -5.22 -5.45 -12.47
C SER A 37 -5.39 -6.87 -13.02
N LYS A 38 -6.28 -7.63 -12.38
CA LYS A 38 -6.59 -8.99 -12.79
C LYS A 38 -7.16 -9.01 -14.22
N GLY A 39 -6.69 -9.96 -15.02
CA GLY A 39 -7.14 -10.11 -16.41
C GLY A 39 -6.47 -9.18 -17.43
N TYR A 40 -5.50 -8.35 -17.02
CA TYR A 40 -4.68 -7.60 -17.97
C TYR A 40 -3.84 -8.55 -18.85
N SER A 41 -3.52 -8.12 -20.09
CA SER A 41 -2.86 -8.97 -21.10
C SER A 41 -1.49 -9.48 -20.67
N ILE A 42 -0.75 -8.67 -19.92
CA ILE A 42 0.44 -9.08 -19.18
C ILE A 42 -0.02 -9.43 -17.75
N PRO A 43 0.02 -10.70 -17.33
CA PRO A 43 -0.64 -11.15 -16.10
C PRO A 43 0.17 -10.82 -14.83
N LEU A 44 0.45 -9.54 -14.58
CA LEU A 44 1.23 -9.09 -13.42
C LEU A 44 0.49 -9.30 -12.10
N PHE A 45 -0.85 -9.25 -12.12
CA PHE A 45 -1.68 -9.54 -10.95
C PHE A 45 -1.38 -10.93 -10.35
N GLU A 46 -1.13 -11.93 -11.19
CA GLU A 46 -0.92 -13.33 -10.78
C GLU A 46 0.30 -13.52 -9.87
N ARG A 47 1.20 -12.53 -9.79
CA ARG A 47 2.31 -12.53 -8.83
C ARG A 47 1.81 -12.60 -7.38
N ILE A 48 0.62 -12.04 -7.09
CA ILE A 48 0.00 -12.05 -5.76
C ILE A 48 -0.32 -13.49 -5.32
N PRO A 49 -1.25 -14.23 -5.98
CA PRO A 49 -1.55 -15.60 -5.59
C PRO A 49 -0.32 -16.52 -5.69
N GLN A 50 0.55 -16.36 -6.70
CA GLN A 50 1.77 -17.16 -6.82
C GLN A 50 2.70 -17.01 -5.60
N SER A 51 2.91 -15.79 -5.13
CA SER A 51 3.74 -15.55 -3.94
C SER A 51 3.11 -16.14 -2.68
N ALA A 52 1.77 -16.09 -2.56
CA ALA A 52 1.03 -16.66 -1.46
C ALA A 52 1.10 -18.19 -1.46
N THR A 53 1.01 -18.84 -2.62
CA THR A 53 1.19 -20.29 -2.77
C THR A 53 2.58 -20.73 -2.33
N ILE A 54 3.63 -19.99 -2.72
CA ILE A 54 5.00 -20.29 -2.28
C ILE A 54 5.11 -20.18 -0.75
N ALA A 55 4.57 -19.11 -0.16
CA ALA A 55 4.61 -18.90 1.28
C ALA A 55 3.81 -19.97 2.05
N LYS A 56 2.66 -20.40 1.50
CA LYS A 56 1.86 -21.50 2.03
C LYS A 56 2.63 -22.82 2.02
N ALA A 57 3.27 -23.17 0.91
CA ALA A 57 4.07 -24.38 0.81
C ALA A 57 5.22 -24.41 1.85
N GLN A 58 5.84 -23.25 2.12
CA GLN A 58 6.85 -23.13 3.18
C GLN A 58 6.26 -23.33 4.57
N ALA A 59 5.09 -22.76 4.85
CA ALA A 59 4.39 -22.96 6.11
C ALA A 59 4.01 -24.45 6.33
N ASP A 60 3.49 -25.10 5.28
CA ASP A 60 3.14 -26.52 5.30
C ASP A 60 4.37 -27.40 5.56
N THR A 61 5.52 -27.10 4.92
CA THR A 61 6.81 -27.78 5.16
C THR A 61 7.28 -27.63 6.61
N LEU A 62 7.10 -26.44 7.18
CA LEU A 62 7.43 -26.13 8.57
C LEU A 62 6.36 -26.61 9.57
N LYS A 63 5.28 -27.24 9.09
CA LYS A 63 4.13 -27.70 9.90
C LYS A 63 3.52 -26.57 10.74
N THR A 64 3.44 -25.37 10.16
CA THR A 64 2.82 -24.18 10.77
C THR A 64 1.72 -23.64 9.88
N THR A 65 0.86 -22.80 10.44
CA THR A 65 -0.13 -22.02 9.68
C THR A 65 0.47 -20.69 9.21
N ILE A 66 -0.07 -20.16 8.12
CA ILE A 66 0.22 -18.81 7.62
C ILE A 66 -1.10 -18.10 7.30
N GLY A 67 -1.08 -16.78 7.40
CA GLY A 67 -2.15 -15.90 6.93
C GLY A 67 -1.59 -14.52 6.61
N CYS A 68 -2.35 -13.76 5.83
CA CYS A 68 -2.04 -12.38 5.49
C CYS A 68 -2.84 -11.44 6.38
N PHE A 69 -2.14 -10.56 7.09
CA PHE A 69 -2.77 -9.51 7.90
C PHE A 69 -2.69 -8.13 7.25
N LEU A 70 -1.86 -7.95 6.21
CA LEU A 70 -1.60 -6.64 5.61
C LEU A 70 -1.29 -6.75 4.11
N LEU A 71 -2.00 -5.96 3.32
CA LEU A 71 -1.65 -5.63 1.94
C LEU A 71 -1.00 -4.24 1.92
N GLU A 72 0.20 -4.17 1.35
CA GLU A 72 0.93 -2.92 1.19
C GLU A 72 0.84 -2.44 -0.26
N PHE A 73 0.49 -1.17 -0.45
CA PHE A 73 0.31 -0.59 -1.77
C PHE A 73 1.03 0.76 -1.89
N CYS A 74 1.94 0.84 -2.85
CA CYS A 74 2.67 2.05 -3.21
C CYS A 74 2.71 2.15 -4.74
N GLN A 75 1.67 2.76 -5.31
CA GLN A 75 1.47 2.91 -6.74
C GLN A 75 0.76 4.25 -6.99
N GLY A 76 0.80 4.71 -8.24
CA GLY A 76 0.19 5.96 -8.70
C GLY A 76 1.15 6.76 -9.55
N GLY A 77 2.46 6.49 -9.44
CA GLY A 77 3.52 7.27 -10.11
C GLY A 77 3.56 7.05 -11.62
N SER A 78 2.86 6.02 -12.12
CA SER A 78 2.65 5.77 -13.54
C SER A 78 1.23 6.12 -14.00
N ASN A 79 0.39 6.66 -13.11
CA ASN A 79 -0.98 7.11 -13.38
C ASN A 79 -1.11 8.62 -13.11
N THR A 80 -0.02 9.39 -13.21
CA THR A 80 0.03 10.78 -12.74
C THR A 80 -0.91 11.73 -13.48
N ASP A 81 -1.34 11.35 -14.68
CA ASP A 81 -2.32 12.07 -15.50
C ASP A 81 -3.71 11.40 -15.53
N THR A 82 -3.93 10.36 -14.71
CA THR A 82 -5.21 9.64 -14.65
C THR A 82 -6.21 10.40 -13.77
N ASP A 83 -7.43 10.58 -14.27
CA ASP A 83 -8.51 11.23 -13.52
C ASP A 83 -9.08 10.34 -12.41
N TYR A 84 -9.81 10.97 -11.48
CA TYR A 84 -10.40 10.29 -10.33
C TYR A 84 -11.41 9.21 -10.75
N ALA A 85 -12.25 9.53 -11.75
CA ALA A 85 -13.35 8.68 -12.21
C ALA A 85 -12.86 7.37 -12.83
N THR A 86 -11.64 7.38 -13.38
CA THR A 86 -10.95 6.23 -13.93
C THR A 86 -10.16 5.48 -12.87
N TYR A 87 -9.38 6.20 -12.05
CA TYR A 87 -8.47 5.55 -11.09
C TYR A 87 -9.20 4.92 -9.90
N TYR A 88 -10.23 5.56 -9.34
CA TYR A 88 -10.89 5.07 -8.12
C TYR A 88 -11.57 3.69 -8.30
N PRO A 89 -12.34 3.43 -9.38
CA PRO A 89 -12.92 2.10 -9.60
C PRO A 89 -11.86 1.02 -9.78
N LEU A 90 -10.77 1.32 -10.50
CA LEU A 90 -9.65 0.39 -10.69
C LEU A 90 -8.95 0.06 -9.36
N LEU A 91 -8.71 1.07 -8.52
CA LEU A 91 -8.14 0.89 -7.18
C LEU A 91 -9.02 -0.02 -6.31
N SER A 92 -10.33 0.26 -6.32
CA SER A 92 -11.30 -0.52 -5.54
C SER A 92 -11.32 -1.97 -6.00
N GLN A 93 -11.42 -2.20 -7.31
CA GLN A 93 -11.45 -3.55 -7.88
C GLN A 93 -10.13 -4.30 -7.64
N TYR A 94 -8.98 -3.63 -7.78
CA TYR A 94 -7.67 -4.21 -7.51
C TYR A 94 -7.58 -4.80 -6.08
N PHE A 95 -8.06 -4.06 -5.08
CA PHE A 95 -8.04 -4.56 -3.71
C PHE A 95 -9.06 -5.67 -3.45
N GLU A 96 -10.26 -5.61 -4.03
CA GLU A 96 -11.21 -6.73 -3.94
C GLU A 96 -10.63 -8.01 -4.54
N ASP A 97 -10.01 -7.92 -5.71
CA ASP A 97 -9.35 -9.05 -6.36
C ASP A 97 -8.17 -9.58 -5.52
N ALA A 98 -7.31 -8.69 -5.00
CA ALA A 98 -6.17 -9.06 -4.19
C ALA A 98 -6.58 -9.72 -2.87
N LYS A 99 -7.60 -9.18 -2.19
CA LYS A 99 -8.17 -9.78 -0.98
C LYS A 99 -8.75 -11.15 -1.30
N ALA A 100 -9.54 -11.29 -2.36
CA ALA A 100 -10.12 -12.57 -2.74
C ALA A 100 -9.06 -13.64 -3.02
N ALA A 101 -8.02 -13.29 -3.78
CA ALA A 101 -6.91 -14.20 -4.09
C ALA A 101 -6.16 -14.67 -2.83
N ILE A 102 -5.83 -13.74 -1.94
CA ILE A 102 -5.13 -14.05 -0.67
C ILE A 102 -6.00 -14.87 0.28
N LYS A 103 -7.28 -14.53 0.41
CA LYS A 103 -8.24 -15.26 1.24
C LYS A 103 -8.42 -16.70 0.78
N ALA A 104 -8.50 -16.89 -0.55
CA ALA A 104 -8.57 -18.21 -1.15
C ALA A 104 -7.30 -19.03 -0.83
N GLU A 105 -6.12 -18.46 -1.04
CA GLU A 105 -4.85 -19.19 -0.88
C GLU A 105 -4.56 -19.59 0.57
N PHE A 106 -4.81 -18.67 1.52
CA PHE A 106 -4.57 -18.93 2.94
C PHE A 106 -5.79 -19.46 3.70
N ALA A 107 -6.90 -19.72 3.01
CA ALA A 107 -8.16 -20.15 3.60
C ALA A 107 -8.63 -19.25 4.78
N GLN A 108 -8.33 -17.95 4.71
CA GLN A 108 -8.69 -16.99 5.76
C GLN A 108 -10.02 -16.29 5.45
N THR A 109 -10.86 -16.11 6.47
CA THR A 109 -12.18 -15.46 6.34
C THR A 109 -12.15 -13.95 6.59
N ILE A 110 -11.10 -13.47 7.26
CA ILE A 110 -10.92 -12.07 7.63
C ILE A 110 -10.12 -11.36 6.53
N ASP A 111 -10.57 -10.17 6.15
CA ASP A 111 -9.86 -9.32 5.21
C ASP A 111 -8.54 -8.80 5.84
N PRO A 112 -7.42 -8.80 5.10
CA PRO A 112 -6.21 -8.14 5.55
C PRO A 112 -6.45 -6.63 5.66
N PHE A 113 -5.70 -5.97 6.54
CA PHE A 113 -5.60 -4.51 6.51
C PHE A 113 -5.02 -4.04 5.18
N ILE A 114 -5.38 -2.83 4.76
CA ILE A 114 -4.85 -2.21 3.54
C ILE A 114 -4.05 -0.97 3.95
N GLU A 115 -2.76 -0.95 3.59
CA GLU A 115 -1.93 0.23 3.76
C GLU A 115 -1.61 0.82 2.40
N ILE A 116 -2.08 2.05 2.16
CA ILE A 116 -1.72 2.83 0.97
C ILE A 116 -0.70 3.88 1.37
N VAL A 117 0.42 3.92 0.65
CA VAL A 117 1.36 5.03 0.69
C VAL A 117 1.13 5.86 -0.57
N PRO A 118 0.46 7.02 -0.46
CA PRO A 118 0.21 7.86 -1.61
C PRO A 118 1.52 8.33 -2.25
N ILE A 119 1.48 8.51 -3.56
CA ILE A 119 2.62 9.08 -4.27
C ILE A 119 2.92 10.47 -3.72
N SER A 120 4.21 10.76 -3.56
CA SER A 120 4.63 12.09 -3.17
C SER A 120 4.26 13.12 -4.25
N GLY A 121 4.08 14.37 -3.84
CA GLY A 121 3.87 15.49 -4.75
C GLY A 121 5.01 15.72 -5.76
N MET A 122 6.12 14.99 -5.63
CA MET A 122 7.31 15.06 -6.49
C MET A 122 7.11 14.35 -7.84
N ASN A 123 6.10 13.46 -7.95
CA ASN A 123 5.73 12.78 -9.20
C ASN A 123 4.56 13.48 -9.91
N LEU A 124 4.10 14.63 -9.43
CA LEU A 124 2.91 15.27 -10.00
C LEU A 124 3.29 16.20 -11.16
N PRO A 125 2.69 16.01 -12.35
CA PRO A 125 2.89 16.86 -13.51
C PRO A 125 2.16 18.19 -13.26
N GLY A 126 2.83 19.12 -12.58
CA GLY A 126 2.36 20.47 -12.38
C GLY A 126 1.08 20.62 -11.55
N THR A 127 0.64 21.86 -11.40
CA THR A 127 -0.56 22.23 -10.64
C THR A 127 -1.82 21.68 -11.31
N GLY A 128 -2.55 20.79 -10.64
CA GLY A 128 -3.96 20.53 -10.97
C GLY A 128 -4.42 19.08 -10.95
N ILE A 129 -3.54 18.08 -11.01
CA ILE A 129 -3.95 16.67 -11.05
C ILE A 129 -3.56 15.97 -9.75
N MET A 130 -4.41 16.11 -8.73
CA MET A 130 -4.32 15.38 -7.45
C MET A 130 -5.27 14.18 -7.38
N ASP A 131 -5.87 13.83 -8.52
CA ASP A 131 -6.99 12.90 -8.60
C ASP A 131 -6.66 11.48 -8.14
N VAL A 132 -5.46 10.97 -8.47
CA VAL A 132 -4.97 9.68 -7.95
C VAL A 132 -4.82 9.71 -6.42
N CYS A 133 -4.17 10.75 -5.88
CA CYS A 133 -4.01 10.91 -4.44
C CYS A 133 -5.36 11.06 -3.74
N ARG A 134 -6.28 11.81 -4.34
CA ARG A 134 -7.66 11.96 -3.86
C ARG A 134 -8.37 10.61 -3.84
N ALA A 135 -8.29 9.84 -4.93
CA ALA A 135 -8.90 8.51 -5.01
C ALA A 135 -8.35 7.56 -3.94
N GLN A 136 -7.05 7.61 -3.66
CA GLN A 136 -6.42 6.82 -2.60
C GLN A 136 -6.89 7.23 -1.20
N VAL A 137 -7.01 8.53 -0.95
CA VAL A 137 -7.54 9.07 0.32
C VAL A 137 -9.02 8.68 0.49
N ASP A 138 -9.84 8.93 -0.52
CA ASP A 138 -11.28 8.63 -0.50
C ASP A 138 -11.52 7.12 -0.31
N TYR A 139 -10.71 6.26 -0.95
CA TYR A 139 -10.77 4.81 -0.76
C TYR A 139 -10.50 4.42 0.70
N VAL A 140 -9.45 4.99 1.31
CA VAL A 140 -9.11 4.74 2.71
C VAL A 140 -10.20 5.23 3.66
N MET A 141 -10.81 6.37 3.36
CA MET A 141 -11.89 6.93 4.19
C MET A 141 -13.19 6.10 4.10
N ALA A 142 -13.44 5.47 2.95
CA ALA A 142 -14.60 4.62 2.71
C ALA A 142 -14.41 3.16 3.15
N THR A 143 -13.17 2.68 3.29
CA THR A 143 -12.86 1.26 3.49
C THR A 143 -12.40 0.96 4.93
N PRO A 144 -13.20 0.24 5.73
CA PRO A 144 -12.76 -0.21 7.06
C PRO A 144 -11.48 -1.06 6.98
N GLY A 145 -10.52 -0.77 7.85
CA GLY A 145 -9.22 -1.47 7.86
C GLY A 145 -8.22 -0.97 6.82
N ALA A 146 -8.57 0.02 6.00
CA ALA A 146 -7.63 0.72 5.15
C ALA A 146 -7.06 1.97 5.85
N TYR A 147 -5.79 2.31 5.62
CA TYR A 147 -5.16 3.51 6.20
C TYR A 147 -3.99 4.04 5.35
N ILE A 148 -3.70 5.33 5.53
CA ILE A 148 -2.50 6.00 5.01
C ILE A 148 -1.55 6.28 6.18
N PRO A 149 -0.37 5.65 6.22
CA PRO A 149 0.54 5.79 7.36
C PRO A 149 1.41 7.04 7.29
N THR A 150 1.73 7.49 6.08
CA THR A 150 2.57 8.65 5.80
C THR A 150 2.37 9.03 4.34
N VAL A 151 2.77 10.24 4.00
CA VAL A 151 3.04 10.66 2.63
C VAL A 151 4.54 10.56 2.37
N GLY A 152 4.93 10.54 1.09
CA GLY A 152 6.35 10.43 0.72
C GLY A 152 7.22 11.62 1.12
N TYR A 153 6.63 12.80 1.33
CA TYR A 153 7.34 13.98 1.78
C TYR A 153 7.39 14.06 3.33
N PRO A 154 8.48 14.52 3.98
CA PRO A 154 9.74 15.04 3.43
C PRO A 154 10.85 13.97 3.38
N ALA A 155 10.57 12.74 2.96
CA ALA A 155 11.62 11.72 2.91
C ALA A 155 12.73 12.12 1.94
N ILE A 156 13.99 11.90 2.31
CA ILE A 156 15.15 12.19 1.45
C ILE A 156 15.04 11.38 0.15
N ASP A 157 15.11 12.06 -0.99
CA ASP A 157 14.84 11.48 -2.30
C ASP A 157 16.00 11.63 -3.30
N TYR A 158 15.86 10.96 -4.44
CA TYR A 158 16.65 11.14 -5.66
C TYR A 158 15.75 11.61 -6.81
N GLY A 159 14.73 12.44 -6.54
CA GLY A 159 13.68 12.80 -7.48
C GLY A 159 12.43 11.92 -7.34
N PRO A 160 12.01 11.13 -8.37
CA PRO A 160 10.74 10.38 -8.34
C PRO A 160 10.74 9.17 -7.39
N HIS A 161 11.91 8.86 -6.81
CA HIS A 161 12.14 7.70 -5.95
C HIS A 161 12.86 8.12 -4.67
N TYR A 162 12.52 7.47 -3.55
CA TYR A 162 13.20 7.70 -2.28
C TYR A 162 14.66 7.26 -2.35
N SER A 163 15.52 7.99 -1.64
CA SER A 163 16.85 7.49 -1.33
C SER A 163 16.77 6.33 -0.34
N SER A 164 17.85 5.56 -0.17
CA SER A 164 17.87 4.51 0.85
C SER A 164 17.61 5.04 2.28
N ASN A 165 18.00 6.29 2.57
CA ASN A 165 17.67 6.94 3.84
C ASN A 165 16.20 7.39 3.91
N GLY A 166 15.64 7.84 2.78
CA GLY A 166 14.21 8.13 2.64
C GLY A 166 13.35 6.89 2.89
N GLU A 167 13.72 5.75 2.29
CA GLU A 167 13.03 4.47 2.51
C GLU A 167 13.06 4.04 3.99
N ARG A 168 14.19 4.24 4.68
CA ARG A 168 14.28 3.97 6.13
C ARG A 168 13.35 4.86 6.95
N TYR A 169 13.30 6.15 6.63
CA TYR A 169 12.40 7.09 7.29
C TYR A 169 10.92 6.73 7.06
N VAL A 170 10.54 6.51 5.81
CA VAL A 170 9.18 6.10 5.42
C VAL A 170 8.81 4.77 6.09
N GLY A 171 9.72 3.79 6.07
CA GLY A 171 9.55 2.51 6.75
C GLY A 171 9.33 2.64 8.26
N ALA A 172 10.05 3.54 8.93
CA ALA A 172 9.85 3.81 10.37
C ALA A 172 8.48 4.44 10.65
N MET A 173 8.03 5.36 9.79
CA MET A 173 6.71 5.98 9.91
C MET A 173 5.57 4.97 9.68
N ARG A 174 5.71 4.12 8.65
CA ARG A 174 4.80 2.99 8.39
C ARG A 174 4.72 2.06 9.59
N ALA A 175 5.87 1.68 10.15
CA ALA A 175 5.93 0.84 11.34
C ALA A 175 5.19 1.47 12.54
N LYS A 176 5.41 2.77 12.80
CA LYS A 176 4.72 3.48 13.89
C LYS A 176 3.20 3.44 13.73
N VAL A 177 2.69 3.68 12.53
CA VAL A 177 1.24 3.69 12.29
C VAL A 177 0.64 2.30 12.31
N ARG A 178 1.31 1.31 11.71
CA ARG A 178 0.89 -0.10 11.79
C ARG A 178 0.71 -0.56 13.24
N HIS A 179 1.61 -0.18 14.14
CA HIS A 179 1.45 -0.50 15.56
C HIS A 179 0.17 0.13 16.15
N ARG A 180 -0.11 1.41 15.84
CA ARG A 180 -1.32 2.10 16.29
C ARG A 180 -2.60 1.45 15.75
N VAL A 181 -2.61 1.08 14.47
CA VAL A 181 -3.80 0.50 13.82
C VAL A 181 -3.99 -0.96 14.21
N ILE A 182 -2.97 -1.79 13.97
CA ILE A 182 -3.09 -3.24 14.01
C ILE A 182 -2.95 -3.77 15.44
N THR A 183 -2.01 -3.21 16.23
CA THR A 183 -1.78 -3.69 17.60
C THR A 183 -2.70 -3.01 18.61
N GLN A 184 -2.87 -1.69 18.48
CA GLN A 184 -3.65 -0.90 19.45
C GLN A 184 -5.12 -0.73 19.05
N GLY A 185 -5.51 -1.13 17.83
CA GLY A 185 -6.88 -1.03 17.35
C GLY A 185 -7.36 0.42 17.13
N LEU A 186 -6.43 1.37 16.97
CA LEU A 186 -6.78 2.79 16.81
C LEU A 186 -7.27 3.06 15.39
N ALA A 187 -8.36 3.82 15.28
CA ALA A 187 -8.89 4.32 14.03
C ALA A 187 -8.01 5.47 13.48
N TRP A 188 -6.85 5.11 12.93
CA TRP A 188 -5.93 6.05 12.31
C TRP A 188 -6.52 6.65 11.04
N LYS A 189 -6.43 7.97 10.92
CA LYS A 189 -6.76 8.69 9.70
C LYS A 189 -5.62 9.65 9.34
N PRO A 190 -5.29 9.81 8.05
CA PRO A 190 -4.36 10.86 7.65
C PRO A 190 -4.92 12.23 8.05
N LEU A 191 -4.01 13.19 8.27
CA LEU A 191 -4.42 14.59 8.34
C LEU A 191 -4.92 15.00 6.96
N ILE A 192 -6.19 15.38 6.88
CA ILE A 192 -6.83 15.80 5.63
C ILE A 192 -7.35 17.22 5.77
N MET A 193 -7.31 17.96 4.66
CA MET A 193 -8.01 19.23 4.54
C MET A 193 -9.46 18.95 4.16
N GLU A 194 -10.38 19.08 5.11
CA GLU A 194 -11.82 18.82 4.85
C GLU A 194 -12.49 19.98 4.11
N LYS A 195 -11.98 21.20 4.28
CA LYS A 195 -12.49 22.40 3.62
C LYS A 195 -11.38 23.44 3.44
N ALA A 196 -11.28 23.96 2.22
CA ALA A 196 -10.54 25.18 1.91
C ALA A 196 -11.51 26.31 1.54
N THR A 197 -11.15 27.55 1.84
CA THR A 197 -11.87 28.71 1.33
C THR A 197 -10.84 29.71 0.85
N ILE A 198 -10.89 30.02 -0.44
CA ILE A 198 -10.04 31.06 -1.03
C ILE A 198 -10.68 32.41 -0.69
N ARG A 199 -9.87 33.38 -0.27
CA ARG A 199 -10.28 34.78 -0.08
C ARG A 199 -9.29 35.68 -0.83
N GLY A 200 -9.80 36.67 -1.57
CA GLY A 200 -9.01 37.59 -2.41
C GLY A 200 -9.21 37.36 -3.91
N GLU A 201 -8.81 38.33 -4.73
CA GLU A 201 -8.85 38.23 -6.19
C GLU A 201 -7.66 37.39 -6.69
N GLN A 202 -7.93 36.44 -7.59
CA GLN A 202 -6.89 35.77 -8.35
C GLN A 202 -6.38 36.76 -9.40
N SER A 203 -5.22 37.37 -9.16
CA SER A 203 -4.50 38.18 -10.16
C SER A 203 -3.82 37.31 -11.19
#